data_AF-A0A653BBE0-F1
#
_entry.id   AF-A0A653BBE0-F1
#
_cell.length_a   1.000
_cell.length_b   1.000
_cell.length_c   1.000
_cell.angle_alpha   90.00
_cell.angle_beta   90.00
_cell.angle_gamma   90.00
#
_symmetry.space_group_name_H-M   'P 1'
#
loop_
_entity.id
_entity.type
_entity.pdbx_description
1 polymer ?
#
loop_
_entity_poly.entity_id
_entity_poly.type
_entity_poly.pdbx_seq_one_letter_code
_entity_poly.pdbx_strand_id
1 'polypeptide(L)' 'MHSQLSLDAYGVTYVHLQDDGLQFESEAALQLDDGSMLTLRMPTRYSEMLAIHEAVCIQQGWCQAA' A
#
# COMPACT_ATOMS: atom_id res chain seq x y z
N MET A 1 8.74 9.06 -27.18
CA MET A 1 9.77 9.19 -26.13
C MET A 1 9.56 8.02 -25.19
N HIS A 2 10.56 7.14 -25.04
CA HIS A 2 10.48 6.06 -24.05
C HIS A 2 10.92 6.65 -22.72
N SER A 3 9.98 6.95 -21.83
CA SER A 3 10.31 7.41 -20.48
C SER A 3 11.04 6.27 -19.76
N GLN A 4 12.33 6.46 -19.52
CA GLN A 4 13.10 5.59 -18.64
C GLN A 4 12.65 5.91 -17.20
N LEU A 5 12.44 4.87 -16.41
CA LEU A 5 12.00 5.01 -15.02
C LEU A 5 13.20 5.42 -14.17
N SER A 6 13.06 6.46 -13.35
CA SER A 6 14.01 6.69 -12.25
C SER A 6 13.93 5.48 -11.31
N LEU A 7 15.06 5.08 -10.73
CA LEU A 7 15.16 3.88 -9.86
C LEU A 7 14.35 4.01 -8.55
N ASP A 8 13.81 5.19 -8.27
CA ASP A 8 13.02 5.47 -7.08
C ASP A 8 11.55 5.12 -7.31
N ALA A 9 11.19 3.90 -6.91
CA ALA A 9 9.81 3.43 -6.83
C ALA A 9 9.48 3.06 -5.38
N TYR A 10 8.29 3.44 -4.92
CA TYR A 10 7.76 3.00 -3.64
C TYR A 10 6.33 2.49 -3.79
N GLY A 11 6.00 1.49 -3.00
CA GLY A 11 4.65 0.96 -2.88
C GLY A 11 3.98 1.50 -1.62
N VAL A 12 2.70 1.85 -1.73
CA VAL A 12 1.87 2.22 -0.59
C VAL A 12 0.63 1.34 -0.61
N THR A 13 0.29 0.75 0.54
CA THR A 13 -0.97 0.07 0.76
C THR A 13 -1.81 0.87 1.76
N TYR A 14 -2.98 1.29 1.31
CA TYR A 14 -4.00 1.95 2.11
C TYR A 14 -4.96 0.91 2.68
N VAL A 15 -5.46 1.17 3.89
CA VAL A 15 -6.56 0.41 4.48
C VAL A 15 -7.68 1.35 4.90
N HIS A 16 -8.90 1.00 4.50
CA HIS A 16 -10.12 1.65 4.94
C HIS A 16 -10.84 0.72 5.90
N LEU A 17 -11.07 1.18 7.13
CA LEU A 17 -11.92 0.51 8.09
C LEU A 17 -13.38 0.81 7.75
N GLN A 18 -14.17 -0.22 7.48
CA GLN A 18 -15.60 -0.16 7.20
C GLN A 18 -16.36 -1.06 8.17
N ASP A 19 -17.68 -0.91 8.22
CA ASP A 19 -18.53 -1.69 9.12
C ASP A 19 -18.44 -3.22 8.89
N ASP A 20 -18.09 -3.63 7.67
CA ASP A 20 -17.96 -5.02 7.24
C ASP A 20 -16.52 -5.56 7.20
N GLY A 21 -15.51 -4.72 7.50
CA GLY A 21 -14.12 -5.15 7.60
C GLY A 21 -13.09 -4.15 7.07
N LEU A 22 -11.95 -4.67 6.62
CA LEU A 22 -10.84 -3.89 6.08
C LEU A 22 -10.84 -3.98 4.54
N GLN A 23 -10.97 -2.84 3.86
CA GLN A 23 -10.75 -2.74 2.42
C GLN A 23 -9.33 -2.26 2.16
N PHE A 24 -8.60 -2.95 1.28
CA PHE A 24 -7.22 -2.65 0.95
C PHE A 24 -7.07 -2.16 -0.48
N GLU A 25 -6.27 -1.12 -0.66
CA GLU A 25 -5.86 -0.62 -1.98
C GLU A 25 -4.35 -0.41 -2.00
N SER A 26 -3.68 -0.83 -3.07
CA SER A 26 -2.24 -0.62 -3.22
C SER A 26 -1.92 0.13 -4.49
N GLU A 27 -0.94 1.02 -4.40
CA GLU A 27 -0.39 1.71 -5.56
C GLU A 27 1.14 1.71 -5.53
N ALA A 28 1.73 1.68 -6.72
CA ALA A 28 3.14 1.98 -6.91
C ALA A 28 3.26 3.41 -7.45
N ALA A 29 4.10 4.20 -6.81
CA ALA A 29 4.49 5.52 -7.27
C ALA A 29 5.91 5.45 -7.81
N LEU A 30 6.09 5.86 -9.06
CA LEU A 30 7.37 5.87 -9.75
C LEU A 30 7.70 7.29 -10.17
N GLN A 31 8.90 7.75 -9.84
CA GLN A 31 9.40 9.00 -10.39
C GLN A 31 9.93 8.76 -11.81
N LEU A 32 9.58 9.62 -12.75
CA LEU A 32 10.11 9.60 -14.11
C LEU A 32 11.31 10.56 -14.20
N ASP A 33 12.16 10.38 -15.21
CA ASP A 33 13.35 11.22 -15.42
C ASP A 33 13.02 12.71 -15.64
N ASP A 34 11.82 13.02 -16.11
CA ASP A 34 11.33 14.40 -16.28
C ASP A 34 10.82 15.02 -14.96
N GLY A 35 10.96 14.31 -13.84
CA GLY A 35 10.53 14.71 -12.51
C GLY A 35 9.03 14.51 -12.25
N SER A 36 8.25 14.06 -13.24
CA SER A 36 6.84 13.73 -13.04
C SER A 36 6.67 12.41 -12.28
N MET A 37 5.47 12.18 -11.75
CA MET A 37 5.12 10.97 -11.02
C MET A 37 4.10 10.15 -11.80
N LEU A 38 4.38 8.86 -11.95
CA LEU A 38 3.44 7.87 -12.44
C LEU A 38 2.92 7.05 -11.27
N THR A 39 1.60 6.99 -11.10
CA THR A 39 0.95 6.08 -10.14
C THR A 39 0.30 4.91 -10.86
N LEU A 40 0.52 3.70 -10.36
CA LEU A 40 -0.02 2.47 -10.90
C LEU A 40 -0.80 1.75 -9.81
N ARG A 41 -2.06 1.41 -10.09
CA ARG A 41 -2.82 0.51 -9.22
C ARG A 41 -2.20 -0.88 -9.24
N MET A 42 -1.96 -1.42 -8.05
CA MET A 42 -1.32 -2.71 -7.85
C MET A 42 -2.27 -3.65 -7.10
N PRO A 43 -2.20 -4.97 -7.34
CA PRO A 43 -2.80 -5.93 -6.43
C PRO A 43 -2.14 -5.80 -5.06
N THR A 44 -2.95 -5.66 -4.01
CA THR A 44 -2.44 -5.74 -2.63
C THR A 44 -1.96 -7.15 -2.35
N ARG A 45 -0.73 -7.31 -1.84
CA ARG A 45 -0.17 -8.62 -1.53
C ARG A 45 -0.75 -9.13 -0.22
N TYR A 46 -0.94 -10.45 -0.13
CA TYR A 46 -1.45 -11.08 1.09
C TYR A 46 -0.58 -10.79 2.33
N SER A 47 0.75 -10.72 2.16
CA SER A 47 1.66 -10.34 3.26
C SER A 47 1.42 -8.93 3.78
N GLU A 48 1.08 -7.99 2.90
CA GLU A 48 0.75 -6.60 3.27
C GLU A 48 -0.59 -6.56 4.00
N MET A 49 -1.59 -7.29 3.51
CA MET A 49 -2.89 -7.43 4.19
C MET A 49 -2.72 -7.96 5.61
N LEU A 50 -1.91 -9.01 5.81
CA LEU A 50 -1.66 -9.58 7.12
C LEU A 50 -0.95 -8.60 8.06
N ALA A 51 0.13 -7.97 7.59
CA ALA A 51 0.89 -7.01 8.41
C ALA A 51 0.02 -5.82 8.84
N ILE A 52 -0.80 -5.29 7.94
CA ILE A 52 -1.71 -4.19 8.24
C ILE A 52 -2.86 -4.66 9.13
N HIS A 53 -3.44 -5.84 8.88
CA HIS A 53 -4.47 -6.40 9.75
C HIS A 53 -3.98 -6.55 11.19
N GLU A 54 -2.78 -7.10 11.40
CA GLU A 54 -2.18 -7.23 12.72
C GLU A 54 -2.00 -5.86 13.39
N ALA A 55 -1.43 -4.89 12.67
CA ALA A 55 -1.24 -3.54 13.18
C ALA A 55 -2.58 -2.88 13.57
N VAL A 56 -3.60 -2.94 12.70
CA VAL A 56 -4.93 -2.38 12.97
C VAL A 56 -5.59 -3.11 14.13
N CYS A 57 -5.54 -4.44 14.18
CA CYS A 57 -6.16 -5.23 15.23
C CYS A 57 -5.59 -4.89 16.62
N ILE A 58 -4.27 -4.70 16.72
CA ILE A 58 -3.61 -4.23 17.95
C ILE A 58 -4.06 -2.79 18.30
N GLN A 59 -4.09 -1.88 17.33
CA GLN A 59 -4.50 -0.49 17.56
C GLN A 59 -5.97 -0.37 18.03
N GLN A 60 -6.85 -1.23 17.54
CA GLN A 60 -8.26 -1.28 17.96
C GLN A 60 -8.49 -2.06 19.27
N GLY A 61 -7.43 -2.66 19.84
CA GLY A 61 -7.53 -3.50 21.04
C GLY A 61 -8.27 -4.83 20.81
N TRP A 62 -8.44 -5.25 19.56
CA TRP A 62 -9.06 -6.52 19.18
C TRP A 62 -8.07 -7.70 19.29
N CYS A 63 -6.78 -7.40 19.12
CA CYS A 63 -5.68 -8.35 19.26
C CYS A 63 -4.70 -7.87 20.33
N GLN A 64 -3.93 -8.80 20.89
CA GLN A 64 -2.73 -8.49 21.66
C GLN A 64 -1.49 -8.71 20.79
N ALA A 65 -0.47 -7.87 20.98
CA ALA A 65 0.84 -8.13 20.39
C ALA A 65 1.41 -9.42 21.01
N ALA A 66 1.95 -10.31 20.17
CA ALA A 66 2.56 -11.56 20.60
C ALA A 66 3.84 -11.34 21.42
#